data_AF-A0A1J0KVL2-F1
#
_entry.id   AF-A0A1J0KVL2-F1
#
_cell.length_a   1.000
_cell.length_b   1.000
_cell.length_c   1.000
_cell.angle_alpha   90.00
_cell.angle_beta   90.00
_cell.angle_gamma   90.00
#
_symmetry.space_group_name_H-M   'P 1'
#
loop_
_entity.id
_entity.type
_entity.pdbx_description
1 polymer ?
#
loop_
_entity_poly.entity_id
_entity_poly.type
_entity_poly.pdbx_seq_one_letter_code
_entity_poly.pdbx_strand_id
1 'polypeptide(L)' 'MNFGYIRVSTDKQNLDSQKNIISRYCIDHRINIDRRFGLEISSKNYSTKKN' A
#
# COMPACT_ATOMS: atom_id res chain seq x y z
N MET A 1 4.31 14.19 10.87
CA MET A 1 3.52 12.95 10.91
C MET A 1 3.36 12.48 9.48
N ASN A 2 3.97 11.35 9.13
CA ASN A 2 4.00 10.82 7.78
C ASN A 2 3.05 9.63 7.65
N PHE A 3 2.21 9.66 6.64
CA PHE A 3 1.26 8.60 6.33
C PHE A 3 1.67 7.89 5.04
N GLY A 4 1.77 6.57 5.09
CA GLY A 4 1.99 5.74 3.90
C GLY A 4 0.66 5.31 3.31
N TYR A 5 0.38 5.64 2.04
CA TYR A 5 -0.75 5.11 1.28
C TYR A 5 -0.24 4.23 0.15
N ILE A 6 -0.76 3.01 0.05
CA ILE A 6 -0.36 2.03 -0.95
C ILE A 6 -1.62 1.48 -1.62
N ARG A 7 -1.66 1.55 -2.95
CA ARG A 7 -2.77 1.00 -3.73
C ARG A 7 -2.25 0.15 -4.88
N VAL A 8 -2.84 -1.02 -5.03
CA VAL A 8 -2.64 -1.91 -6.18
C VAL A 8 -3.93 -2.02 -6.97
N SER A 9 -3.84 -2.00 -8.30
CA SER A 9 -5.03 -2.00 -9.18
C SER A 9 -5.25 -3.33 -9.91
N THR A 10 -4.32 -4.28 -9.74
CA THR A 10 -4.40 -5.59 -10.39
C THR A 10 -3.96 -6.68 -9.41
N ASP A 11 -4.45 -7.89 -9.63
CA ASP A 11 -4.05 -9.11 -8.91
C ASP A 11 -2.59 -9.52 -9.19
N LYS A 12 -1.99 -8.99 -10.26
CA LYS A 12 -0.56 -9.14 -10.57
C LYS A 12 0.33 -8.25 -9.71
N GLN A 13 -0.23 -7.27 -9.01
CA GLN A 13 0.50 -6.34 -8.14
C GLN A 13 0.29 -6.73 -6.69
N ASN A 14 1.40 -7.01 -5.99
CA ASN A 14 1.38 -7.39 -4.58
C ASN A 14 1.61 -6.16 -3.68
N LEU A 15 0.70 -5.95 -2.72
CA LEU A 15 0.73 -4.80 -1.82
C LEU A 15 1.92 -4.87 -0.84
N ASP A 16 2.33 -6.07 -0.42
CA ASP A 16 3.49 -6.28 0.44
C ASP A 16 4.82 -6.02 -0.28
N SER A 17 4.93 -6.37 -1.57
CA SER A 17 6.09 -6.00 -2.38
C SER A 17 6.27 -4.47 -2.43
N GLN A 18 5.17 -3.72 -2.59
CA GLN A 18 5.23 -2.25 -2.54
C GLN A 18 5.57 -1.71 -1.15
N LYS A 19 5.01 -2.30 -0.08
CA LYS A 19 5.38 -1.95 1.31
C LYS A 19 6.88 -2.10 1.55
N ASN A 20 7.50 -3.17 1.04
CA ASN A 20 8.92 -3.42 1.26
C ASN A 20 9.81 -2.37 0.58
N ILE A 21 9.53 -2.04 -0.68
CA ILE A 21 10.28 -1.03 -1.43
C ILE A 21 10.14 0.35 -0.75
N ILE A 22 8.92 0.72 -0.38
CA ILE A 22 8.64 2.00 0.31
C ILE A 22 9.34 2.03 1.67
N SER A 23 9.33 0.92 2.42
CA SER A 23 10.02 0.84 3.71
C SER A 23 11.52 1.04 3.57
N ARG A 24 12.14 0.44 2.55
CA ARG A 24 13.57 0.61 2.27
C ARG A 24 13.91 2.07 1.97
N TYR A 25 13.14 2.71 1.08
CA TYR A 25 13.29 4.13 0.78
C TYR A 25 13.19 5.00 2.04
N CYS A 26 12.22 4.71 2.91
CA CYS A 26 12.04 5.46 4.15
C CYS A 26 13.21 5.30 5.11
N ILE A 27 13.76 4.08 5.25
CA ILE A 27 14.96 3.83 6.06
C ILE A 27 16.15 4.62 5.52
N ASP A 28 16.40 4.53 4.21
CA ASP A 28 17.53 5.18 3.55
C ASP A 28 17.49 6.71 3.70
N HIS A 29 16.28 7.29 3.81
CA HIS A 29 16.06 8.74 3.92
C HIS A 29 15.69 9.19 5.34
N ARG A 30 15.79 8.31 6.35
CA ARG A 30 15.41 8.61 7.74
C ARG A 30 13.99 9.15 7.91
N ILE A 31 13.07 8.67 7.07
CA ILE A 31 11.65 8.99 7.12
C ILE A 31 10.96 7.97 8.04
N ASN A 32 10.34 8.44 9.12
CA ASN A 32 9.50 7.60 9.97
C ASN A 32 8.04 7.67 9.49
N ILE A 33 7.39 6.52 9.25
CA ILE A 33 5.97 6.44 8.90
C ILE A 33 5.17 6.09 10.15
N ASP A 34 4.28 6.99 10.56
CA ASP A 34 3.47 6.82 11.78
C ASP A 34 2.29 5.86 11.55
N ARG A 35 1.73 5.85 10.33
CA ARG A 35 0.60 4.97 9.97
C ARG A 35 0.59 4.63 8.48
N ARG A 36 0.14 3.41 8.17
CA ARG A 36 0.00 2.92 6.79
C ARG A 36 -1.43 2.52 6.47
N PHE A 37 -1.86 2.79 5.24
CA PHE A 37 -3.13 2.38 4.65
C PHE A 37 -2.87 1.64 3.35
N GLY A 38 -3.46 0.46 3.19
CA GLY A 38 -3.36 -0.36 1.99
C GLY A 38 -4.72 -0.57 1.35
N LEU A 39 -4.80 -0.47 0.03
CA LEU A 39 -6.00 -0.74 -0.74
C LEU A 39 -5.72 -1.59 -1.98
N GLU A 40 -6.37 -2.75 -2.08
CA GLU A 40 -6.35 -3.58 -3.29
C GLU A 40 -7.65 -3.34 -4.06
N ILE A 41 -7.56 -2.78 -5.26
CA ILE A 41 -8.71 -2.61 -6.15
C ILE A 41 -8.45 -3.45 -7.39
N SER A 42 -8.90 -4.71 -7.41
CA SER A 42 -8.98 -5.45 -8.67
C SER A 42 -10.36 -5.22 -9.29
N SER A 43 -10.43 -5.16 -10.61
CA SER A 43 -11.71 -5.12 -11.34
C SER A 43 -12.61 -6.32 -11.00
N LYS A 44 -12.02 -7.46 -10.61
CA LYS A 44 -12.75 -8.65 -10.11
C LYS A 44 -13.35 -8.47 -8.70
N ASN A 45 -12.76 -7.60 -7.87
CA ASN A 45 -13.18 -7.37 -6.47
C ASN A 45 -14.00 -6.08 -6.30
N TYR A 46 -14.32 -5.35 -7.38
CA TYR A 46 -15.06 -4.09 -7.31
C TYR A 46 -16.53 -4.27 -6.91
N SER A 47 -17.05 -5.49 -7.01
CA SER A 47 -18.29 -5.90 -6.35
C SER A 47 -17.94 -6.46 -4.96
N THR A 48 -18.53 -5.87 -3.91
CA THR A 48 -18.55 -6.32 -2.50
C THR A 48 -17.50 -5.69 -1.57
N LYS A 49 -17.77 -4.45 -1.13
CA LYS A 49 -17.64 -4.03 0.28
C LYS A 49 -18.45 -2.76 0.52
N LYS A 50 -19.77 -2.92 0.59
CA LYS A 50 -20.67 -2.07 1.38
C LYS A 50 -20.77 -2.78 2.73
N ASN A 51 -20.22 -2.19 3.78
CA ASN A 51 -20.58 -2.31 5.20
C ASN A 51 -19.63 -1.44 6.00
#